data_AF-A0A258WM02-F1
#
_entry.id   AF-A0A258WM02-F1
#
_cell.length_a   1.000
_cell.length_b   1.000
_cell.length_c   1.000
_cell.angle_alpha   90.00
_cell.angle_beta   90.00
_cell.angle_gamma   90.00
#
_symmetry.space_group_name_H-M   'P 1'
#
loop_
_entity.id
_entity.type
_entity.pdbx_description
1 polymer ?
#
loop_
_entity_poly.entity_id
_entity_poly.type
_entity_poly.pdbx_seq_one_letter_code
_entity_poly.pdbx_strand_id
1 'polypeptide(L)' 'CIEAMDLLMDVAGGRSVYLGSEFQDLWHDVRMSRAHVANNPTGFARNYANVLMGGENADYFL' A
#
# COMPACT_ATOMS: atom_id res chain seq x y z
N CYS A 1 2.92 0.43 5.57
CA CYS A 1 3.10 -1.04 5.50
C CYS A 1 3.98 -1.48 4.33
N ILE A 2 3.76 -1.01 3.10
CA ILE A 2 4.61 -1.35 1.94
C ILE A 2 6.09 -1.06 2.21
N GLU A 3 6.43 0.16 2.64
CA GLU A 3 7.82 0.55 2.92
C GLU A 3 8.49 -0.33 3.98
N ALA A 4 7.74 -0.74 5.01
CA ALA A 4 8.25 -1.64 6.04
C ALA A 4 8.51 -3.05 5.48
N MET A 5 7.62 -3.56 4.61
CA MET A 5 7.83 -4.85 3.94
C MET A 5 9.00 -4.81 2.96
N ASP A 6 9.20 -3.69 2.29
CA ASP A 6 10.34 -3.49 1.39
C ASP A 6 11.66 -3.47 2.16
N LEU A 7 11.71 -2.76 3.29
CA LEU A 7 12.87 -2.79 4.18
C LEU A 7 13.21 -4.22 4.64
N LEU A 8 12.20 -5.02 4.97
CA LEU A 8 12.42 -6.41 5.37
C LEU A 8 12.92 -7.27 4.19
N MET A 9 12.34 -7.10 3.00
CA MET A 9 12.74 -7.83 1.79
C MET A 9 14.19 -7.50 1.39
N ASP A 10 14.60 -6.23 1.51
CA ASP A 10 15.96 -5.77 1.22
C ASP A 10 17.02 -6.47 2.07
N VAL A 11 16.67 -6.89 3.29
CA VAL A 11 17.59 -7.57 4.23
C VAL A 11 17.30 -9.07 4.40
N ALA A 12 16.25 -9.62 3.78
CA ALA A 12 15.83 -11.01 3.95
C ALA A 12 16.78 -12.03 3.28
N GLY A 13 17.69 -11.55 2.42
CA GLY A 13 18.72 -12.36 1.77
C GLY A 13 18.18 -13.30 0.68
N GLY A 14 19.07 -14.03 0.00
CA GLY A 14 18.72 -14.80 -1.20
C GLY A 14 17.72 -15.95 -1.02
N ARG A 15 17.50 -16.43 0.21
CA ARG A 15 16.48 -17.47 0.47
C ARG A 15 15.06 -16.94 0.28
N SER A 16 14.87 -15.65 0.50
CA SER A 16 13.56 -15.00 0.46
C SER A 16 12.94 -14.91 -0.94
N VAL A 17 13.73 -15.03 -2.01
CA VAL A 17 13.26 -14.90 -3.40
C VAL A 17 12.84 -16.22 -4.04
N TYR A 18 13.01 -17.35 -3.35
CA TYR A 18 12.66 -18.66 -3.89
C TYR A 18 11.16 -18.91 -3.86
N LEU A 19 10.67 -19.57 -4.92
CA LEU A 19 9.31 -20.09 -4.97
C LEU A 19 9.05 -21.01 -3.76
N GLY A 20 7.94 -20.77 -3.05
CA GLY A 20 7.57 -21.49 -1.83
C GLY A 20 8.20 -20.92 -0.55
N SER A 21 8.83 -19.75 -0.62
CA SER A 21 9.23 -18.99 0.56
C SER A 21 8.01 -18.33 1.20
N GLU A 22 7.67 -18.71 2.43
CA GLU A 22 6.55 -18.11 3.18
C GLU A 22 6.70 -16.58 3.33
N PHE A 23 7.95 -16.10 3.43
CA PHE A 23 8.22 -14.67 3.49
C PHE A 23 7.90 -13.96 2.16
N GLN A 24 8.19 -14.61 1.03
CA GLN A 24 7.89 -14.06 -0.30
C GLN A 24 6.37 -13.90 -0.47
N ASP A 25 5.61 -14.89 -0.02
CA ASP A 25 4.16 -14.89 -0.10
C ASP A 25 3.58 -13.72 0.70
N LEU A 26 4.04 -13.51 1.95
CA LEU A 26 3.64 -12.35 2.75
C LEU A 26 4.00 -11.01 2.11
N TRP A 27 5.19 -10.91 1.51
CA TRP A 27 5.60 -9.69 0.81
C TRP A 27 4.71 -9.39 -0.41
N HIS A 28 4.32 -10.42 -1.17
CA HIS A 28 3.36 -10.29 -2.27
C HIS A 28 1.97 -9.90 -1.78
N ASP A 29 1.46 -10.55 -0.73
CA ASP A 29 0.10 -10.32 -0.22
C ASP A 29 -0.12 -8.87 0.21
N VAL A 30 0.88 -8.24 0.86
CA VAL A 30 0.81 -6.82 1.23
C VAL A 30 0.70 -5.92 0.00
N ARG A 31 1.40 -6.26 -1.09
CA ARG A 31 1.33 -5.50 -2.36
C ARG A 31 -0.01 -5.70 -3.07
N MET A 32 -0.56 -6.91 -3.01
CA MET A 32 -1.91 -7.18 -3.53
C MET A 32 -2.96 -6.40 -2.76
N SER A 33 -2.87 -6.33 -1.43
CA SER A 33 -3.74 -5.48 -0.61
C SER A 33 -3.62 -4.00 -0.99
N ARG A 34 -2.39 -3.51 -1.21
CA ARG A 34 -2.15 -2.12 -1.64
C ARG A 34 -2.74 -1.78 -3.02
N ALA A 35 -2.92 -2.76 -3.89
CA ALA A 35 -3.52 -2.57 -5.22
C ALA A 35 -5.04 -2.34 -5.17
N HIS A 36 -5.69 -2.61 -4.04
CA HIS A 36 -7.13 -2.36 -3.88
C HIS A 36 -7.47 -0.87 -4.05
N VAL A 37 -8.63 -0.56 -4.64
CA VAL A 37 -9.07 0.83 -4.89
C VAL A 37 -9.12 1.66 -3.61
N ALA A 38 -9.59 1.07 -2.50
CA ALA A 38 -9.64 1.72 -1.19
C ALA A 38 -8.26 1.94 -0.55
N ASN A 39 -7.20 1.34 -1.10
CA ASN A 39 -5.82 1.52 -0.65
C ASN A 39 -5.00 2.37 -1.64
N ASN A 40 -5.63 2.99 -2.64
CA ASN A 40 -4.97 3.90 -3.56
C ASN A 40 -4.87 5.32 -2.97
N PRO A 41 -3.69 5.78 -2.51
CA PRO A 41 -3.54 7.04 -1.80
C PRO A 41 -3.77 8.26 -2.69
N THR A 42 -3.66 8.14 -4.02
CA THR A 42 -3.74 9.29 -4.92
C THR A 42 -5.11 9.97 -4.86
N GLY A 43 -6.19 9.18 -4.84
CA GLY A 43 -7.55 9.71 -4.74
C GLY A 43 -7.79 10.40 -3.40
N PHE A 44 -7.51 9.68 -2.31
CA PHE A 44 -7.67 10.18 -0.94
C PHE A 44 -6.82 11.42 -0.66
N ALA A 45 -5.55 11.43 -1.07
CA ALA A 45 -4.65 12.56 -0.85
C ALA A 45 -5.12 13.81 -1.61
N ARG A 46 -5.60 13.64 -2.85
CA ARG A 46 -6.14 14.76 -3.64
C ARG A 46 -7.40 15.34 -3.00
N ASN A 47 -8.33 14.47 -2.57
CA ASN A 47 -9.54 14.91 -1.90
C ASN A 47 -9.23 15.61 -0.58
N TYR A 48 -8.31 15.07 0.22
CA TYR A 48 -7.86 15.68 1.47
C TYR A 48 -7.23 17.06 1.23
N ALA A 49 -6.36 17.19 0.24
CA ALA A 49 -5.79 18.48 -0.13
C ALA A 49 -6.85 19.50 -0.59
N ASN A 50 -7.87 19.06 -1.34
CA ASN A 50 -8.99 19.92 -1.73
C ASN A 50 -9.75 20.46 -0.51
N VAL A 51 -10.05 19.59 0.45
CA VAL A 51 -10.73 19.97 1.71
C VAL A 51 -9.88 20.96 2.52
N LEU A 52 -8.56 20.75 2.61
CA LEU A 52 -7.64 21.68 3.27
C LEU A 52 -7.62 23.07 2.62
N MET A 53 -7.92 23.15 1.32
CA MET A 53 -8.04 24.41 0.57
C MET A 53 -9.46 25.01 0.60
N GLY A 54 -10.37 24.46 1.41
CA GLY A 54 -11.75 24.94 1.56
C GLY A 54 -12.73 24.41 0.53
N GLY A 55 -12.34 23.42 -0.29
CA GLY A 55 -13.23 22.72 -1.21
C GLY A 55 -14.13 21.70 -0.51
N GLU A 56 -15.15 21.23 -1.24
CA GLU A 56 -16.06 20.19 -0.75
C GLU A 56 -15.41 18.80 -0.75
N ASN A 57 -15.82 17.95 0.20
CA ASN A 57 -15.38 16.56 0.27
C ASN A 57 -16.12 15.73 -0.80
N ALA A 58 -15.37 15.14 -1.73
CA ALA A 58 -15.89 14.30 -2.81
C ALA A 58 -15.83 12.79 -2.52
N ASP A 59 -15.39 12.40 -1.33
CA ASP A 59 -15.17 11.02 -0.90
C ASP A 59 -15.93 10.75 0.41
N TYR A 60 -17.25 10.95 0.34
CA TYR A 60 -18.17 10.76 1.44
C TYR A 60 -19.44 10.08 0.93
N PHE A 61 -19.81 8.95 1.54
CA PHE A 61 -20.97 8.16 1.16
C PHE A 61 -21.82 7.88 2.41
N LEU A 62 -23.04 8.41 2.43
CA LEU A 62 -24.10 8.15 3.42
C LEU A 62 -25.31 7.52 2.73
#